data_AF-L0K1V5-F1
#
_entry.id   AF-L0K1V5-F1
#
_cell.length_a   1.000
_cell.length_b   1.000
_cell.length_c   1.000
_cell.angle_alpha   90.00
_cell.angle_beta   90.00
_cell.angle_gamma   90.00
#
_symmetry.space_group_name_H-M   'P 1'
#
loop_
_entity.id
_entity.type
_entity.pdbx_description
1 polymer ?
#
loop_
_entity_poly.entity_id
_entity_poly.type
_entity_poly.pdbx_seq_one_letter_code
_entity_poly.pdbx_strand_id
1 'polypeptide(L)'
;MPKNTSKHGLDEPPPAAADVYHLECVLPRVSIDRDRLEDRLRERFGGTSGGARVVARQAVDLADAGRYEDDTDIPLTEDVVLDELADAPDGGPPERWNWWIGSLEVAFGGYEPFGVRRYRP
;
A
#
# COMPACT_ATOMS: atom_id res chain seq x y z
N MET A 1 -43.51 -19.76 57.86
CA MET A 1 -43.49 -19.57 56.40
C MET A 1 -42.93 -18.18 56.09
N PRO A 2 -41.63 -18.03 55.76
CA PRO A 2 -41.04 -16.75 55.35
C PRO A 2 -41.39 -16.40 53.90
N LYS A 3 -41.66 -15.12 53.62
CA LYS A 3 -41.91 -14.59 52.28
C LYS A 3 -40.58 -14.25 51.60
N ASN A 4 -40.58 -14.51 50.30
CA ASN A 4 -39.45 -14.63 49.40
C ASN A 4 -38.74 -13.31 49.06
N THR A 5 -37.47 -13.47 48.73
CA THR A 5 -36.43 -12.65 48.08
C THR A 5 -36.93 -11.53 47.13
N SER A 6 -36.35 -10.31 47.17
CA SER A 6 -35.16 -9.85 46.37
C SER A 6 -35.51 -9.73 44.86
N LYS A 7 -35.23 -8.68 44.08
CA LYS A 7 -34.22 -7.62 44.09
C LYS A 7 -34.70 -6.41 43.27
N HIS A 8 -34.13 -5.24 43.53
CA HIS A 8 -34.17 -4.05 42.67
C HIS A 8 -33.90 -4.40 41.20
N GLY A 9 -34.82 -4.02 40.32
CA GLY A 9 -34.54 -3.80 38.90
C GLY A 9 -33.85 -2.45 38.77
N LEU A 10 -32.56 -2.48 38.47
CA LEU A 10 -31.86 -1.32 37.91
C LEU A 10 -32.14 -1.33 36.41
N ASP A 11 -32.72 -0.25 35.92
CA ASP A 11 -32.69 0.16 34.51
C ASP A 11 -31.21 0.32 34.10
N GLU A 12 -30.59 -0.77 33.67
CA GLU A 12 -29.40 -0.72 32.82
C GLU A 12 -29.91 -0.55 31.38
N PRO A 13 -29.61 0.57 30.68
CA PRO A 13 -29.90 0.65 29.26
C PRO A 13 -29.11 -0.45 28.53
N PRO A 14 -29.66 -1.05 27.46
CA PRO A 14 -28.93 -2.05 26.69
C PRO A 14 -27.62 -1.43 26.18
N PRO A 15 -26.47 -2.15 26.25
CA PRO A 15 -25.24 -1.64 25.66
C PRO A 15 -25.51 -1.39 24.18
N ALA A 16 -25.22 -0.16 23.75
CA ALA A 16 -25.41 0.30 22.40
C ALA A 16 -24.82 -0.72 21.41
N ALA A 17 -25.66 -1.21 20.52
CA ALA A 17 -25.28 -1.91 19.31
C ALA A 17 -24.64 -0.92 18.31
N ALA A 18 -23.59 -0.22 18.73
CA ALA A 18 -22.93 0.84 17.97
C ALA A 18 -21.42 0.65 17.78
N ASP A 19 -20.84 -0.47 18.24
CA ASP A 19 -19.41 -0.78 18.02
C ASP A 19 -19.18 -1.88 16.95
N VAL A 20 -20.19 -2.18 16.13
CA VAL A 20 -20.10 -3.25 15.12
C VAL A 20 -19.66 -2.81 13.73
N TYR A 21 -19.25 -1.55 13.52
CA TYR A 21 -18.73 -1.08 12.22
C TYR A 21 -17.45 -0.22 12.29
N HIS A 22 -16.61 -0.37 13.32
CA HIS A 22 -15.25 0.18 13.28
C HIS A 22 -14.20 -0.82 13.79
N LEU A 23 -14.39 -2.11 13.52
CA LEU A 23 -13.25 -3.00 13.34
C LEU A 23 -12.84 -2.93 11.87
N GLU A 24 -12.20 -1.83 11.49
CA GLU A 24 -11.26 -1.93 10.38
C GLU A 24 -10.21 -2.92 10.83
N CYS A 25 -10.27 -4.12 10.28
CA CYS A 25 -9.26 -5.14 10.48
C CYS A 25 -7.91 -4.50 10.16
N VAL A 26 -7.12 -4.19 11.21
CA VAL A 26 -5.69 -3.93 11.09
C VAL A 26 -5.02 -5.26 10.73
N LEU A 27 -5.33 -5.77 9.54
CA LEU A 27 -4.37 -6.60 8.84
C LEU A 27 -3.12 -5.73 8.71
N PRO A 28 -1.91 -6.23 9.00
CA PRO A 28 -0.72 -5.46 8.69
C PRO A 28 -0.84 -5.05 7.23
N ARG A 29 -0.92 -3.75 6.94
CA ARG A 29 -0.80 -3.25 5.57
C ARG A 29 0.44 -3.92 5.01
N VAL A 30 0.28 -4.62 3.89
CA VAL A 30 1.38 -5.35 3.27
C VAL A 30 2.43 -4.30 2.92
N SER A 31 3.48 -4.21 3.73
CA SER A 31 4.56 -3.26 3.54
C SER A 31 5.56 -3.87 2.57
N ILE A 32 5.96 -3.10 1.56
CA ILE A 32 7.02 -3.50 0.64
C ILE A 32 8.36 -3.64 1.40
N ASP A 33 9.05 -4.78 1.25
CA ASP A 33 10.44 -4.90 1.67
C ASP A 33 11.33 -4.21 0.63
N ARG A 34 11.86 -3.04 1.00
CA ARG A 34 12.66 -2.20 0.11
C ARG A 34 13.89 -2.93 -0.43
N ASP A 35 14.63 -3.61 0.44
CA ASP A 35 15.92 -4.18 0.06
C ASP A 35 15.69 -5.43 -0.80
N ARG A 36 14.65 -6.22 -0.49
CA ARG A 36 14.18 -7.31 -1.36
C ARG A 36 13.70 -6.81 -2.72
N LEU A 37 12.93 -5.73 -2.77
CA LEU A 37 12.46 -5.14 -4.02
C LEU A 37 13.63 -4.61 -4.87
N GLU A 38 14.62 -3.94 -4.25
CA GLU A 38 15.83 -3.48 -4.95
C GLU A 38 16.55 -4.64 -5.64
N ASP A 39 16.75 -5.77 -4.94
CA ASP A 39 17.40 -6.96 -5.49
C ASP A 39 16.61 -7.51 -6.68
N ARG A 40 15.30 -7.69 -6.53
CA ARG A 40 14.43 -8.21 -7.59
C ARG A 40 14.37 -7.31 -8.82
N LEU A 41 14.39 -5.99 -8.64
CA LEU A 41 14.43 -5.03 -9.75
C LEU A 41 15.72 -5.17 -10.56
N ARG A 42 16.88 -5.33 -9.88
CA ARG A 42 18.17 -5.54 -10.55
C ARG A 42 18.21 -6.87 -11.29
N GLU A 43 17.69 -7.93 -10.68
CA GLU A 43 17.63 -9.26 -11.28
C GLU A 43 16.72 -9.29 -12.52
N ARG A 44 15.54 -8.67 -12.44
CA ARG A 44 14.52 -8.74 -13.51
C ARG A 44 14.78 -7.77 -14.66
N PHE A 45 15.23 -6.54 -14.37
CA PHE A 45 15.32 -5.45 -15.36
C PHE A 45 16.74 -4.92 -15.57
N GLY A 46 17.72 -5.40 -14.79
CA GLY A 46 19.09 -4.89 -14.85
C GLY A 46 19.19 -3.44 -14.39
N GLY A 47 20.09 -2.68 -15.02
CA GLY A 47 20.39 -1.30 -14.64
C GLY A 47 21.36 -1.19 -13.46
N THR A 48 21.45 0.00 -12.89
CA THR A 48 22.42 0.31 -11.84
C THR A 48 21.80 0.19 -10.46
N SER A 49 22.62 -0.10 -9.43
CA SER A 49 22.14 -0.18 -8.05
C SER A 49 21.48 1.12 -7.59
N GLY A 50 21.96 2.28 -8.05
CA GLY A 50 21.34 3.57 -7.75
C GLY A 50 19.91 3.70 -8.32
N GLY A 51 19.69 3.19 -9.54
CA GLY A 51 18.38 3.18 -10.19
C GLY A 51 17.38 2.24 -9.49
N ALA A 52 17.78 1.00 -9.21
CA ALA A 52 16.91 0.06 -8.50
C ALA A 52 16.56 0.55 -7.09
N ARG A 53 17.55 1.08 -6.35
CA ARG A 53 17.36 1.60 -5.00
C ARG A 53 16.38 2.76 -4.94
N VAL A 54 16.45 3.70 -5.88
CA VAL A 54 15.53 4.84 -5.89
C VAL A 54 14.10 4.40 -6.18
N VAL A 55 13.91 3.43 -7.08
CA VAL A 55 12.59 2.87 -7.39
C VAL A 55 12.03 2.11 -6.19
N ALA A 56 12.83 1.26 -5.54
CA ALA A 56 12.38 0.56 -4.34
C ALA A 56 11.94 1.53 -3.23
N ARG A 57 12.63 2.65 -3.07
CA ARG A 57 12.20 3.71 -2.15
C ARG A 57 10.89 4.36 -2.57
N GLN A 58 10.74 4.74 -3.84
CA GLN A 58 9.48 5.35 -4.33
C GLN A 58 8.30 4.40 -4.20
N ALA A 59 8.51 3.10 -4.40
CA ALA A 59 7.48 2.08 -4.19
C ALA A 59 7.03 2.01 -2.73
N VAL A 60 7.96 2.08 -1.76
CA VAL A 60 7.61 2.18 -0.34
C VAL A 60 6.87 3.49 -0.05
N ASP A 61 7.35 4.63 -0.55
CA ASP A 61 6.70 5.93 -0.34
C ASP A 61 5.25 5.93 -0.90
N LEU A 62 5.02 5.31 -2.06
CA LEU A 62 3.69 5.14 -2.64
C LEU A 62 2.82 4.16 -1.84
N ALA A 63 3.39 3.04 -1.41
CA ALA A 63 2.69 2.05 -0.60
C ALA A 63 2.27 2.64 0.74
N ASP A 64 3.13 3.41 1.41
CA ASP A 64 2.86 4.09 2.69
C ASP A 64 1.77 5.15 2.54
N ALA A 65 1.74 5.86 1.40
CA ALA A 65 0.70 6.84 1.10
C ALA A 65 -0.70 6.22 0.94
N GLY A 66 -0.80 4.92 0.65
CA GLY A 66 -2.09 4.21 0.48
C GLY A 66 -2.82 4.53 -0.82
N ARG A 67 -2.37 5.55 -1.56
CA ARG A 67 -3.05 6.08 -2.75
C ARG A 67 -3.39 5.04 -3.81
N TYR A 68 -2.46 4.12 -4.09
CA TYR A 68 -2.69 3.06 -5.08
C TYR A 68 -3.85 2.14 -4.65
N GLU A 69 -3.92 1.77 -3.38
CA GLU A 69 -4.99 0.93 -2.85
C GLU A 69 -6.32 1.67 -2.83
N ASP A 70 -6.31 2.95 -2.44
CA ASP A 70 -7.50 3.81 -2.44
C ASP A 70 -8.11 3.97 -3.86
N ASP A 71 -7.28 4.04 -4.90
CA ASP A 71 -7.73 4.24 -6.28
C ASP A 71 -8.09 2.92 -7.01
N THR A 72 -7.50 1.78 -6.61
CA THR A 72 -7.59 0.51 -7.35
C THR A 72 -8.29 -0.62 -6.59
N ASP A 73 -8.55 -0.44 -5.30
CA ASP A 73 -8.99 -1.49 -4.36
C ASP A 73 -8.02 -2.69 -4.27
N ILE A 74 -6.75 -2.51 -4.69
CA ILE A 74 -5.70 -3.54 -4.68
C ILE A 74 -4.51 -3.06 -3.85
N PRO A 75 -4.02 -3.87 -2.88
CA PRO A 75 -2.84 -3.50 -2.10
C PRO A 75 -1.59 -3.47 -2.99
N LEU A 76 -0.77 -2.43 -2.81
CA LEU A 76 0.49 -2.31 -3.55
C LEU A 76 1.55 -3.24 -2.96
N THR A 77 1.85 -4.34 -3.64
CA THR A 77 2.86 -5.33 -3.24
C THR A 77 4.08 -5.30 -4.16
N GLU A 78 5.18 -5.92 -3.74
CA GLU A 78 6.36 -6.09 -4.61
C GLU A 78 6.03 -6.78 -5.93
N ASP A 79 5.15 -7.78 -5.90
CA ASP A 79 4.77 -8.54 -7.09
C ASP A 79 3.97 -7.66 -8.05
N VAL A 80 3.01 -6.89 -7.53
CA VAL A 80 2.27 -5.88 -8.31
C VAL A 80 3.24 -4.88 -8.95
N VAL A 81 4.18 -4.31 -8.18
CA VAL A 81 5.18 -3.38 -8.72
C VAL A 81 5.97 -4.02 -9.86
N LEU A 82 6.46 -5.26 -9.68
CA LEU A 82 7.28 -5.90 -10.70
C LEU A 82 6.50 -6.30 -11.95
N ASP A 83 5.22 -6.62 -11.81
CA ASP A 83 4.36 -6.99 -12.94
C ASP A 83 3.97 -5.75 -13.74
N GLU A 84 3.56 -4.67 -13.08
CA GLU A 84 3.30 -3.38 -13.73
C GLU A 84 4.53 -2.82 -14.45
N LEU A 85 5.73 -2.95 -13.85
CA LEU A 85 6.99 -2.52 -14.47
C LEU A 85 7.41 -3.39 -15.67
N ALA A 86 6.92 -4.63 -15.76
CA ALA A 86 7.22 -5.51 -16.88
C ALA A 86 6.48 -5.10 -18.16
N ASP A 87 5.33 -4.44 -18.03
CA ASP A 87 4.54 -3.94 -19.16
C ASP A 87 5.14 -2.68 -19.79
N ALA A 88 6.00 -1.98 -19.05
CA ALA A 88 6.71 -0.83 -19.57
C ALA A 88 7.64 -1.22 -20.75
N PRO A 89 7.82 -0.32 -21.73
CA PRO A 89 8.84 -0.47 -22.77
C PRO A 89 10.25 -0.66 -22.18
N ASP A 90 11.20 -1.04 -23.04
CA ASP A 90 12.61 -1.23 -22.69
C ASP A 90 13.18 -0.09 -21.83
N GLY A 91 14.15 -0.42 -20.98
CA GLY A 91 14.73 0.51 -20.02
C GLY A 91 15.05 -0.16 -18.69
N GLY A 92 15.76 0.57 -17.84
CA GLY A 92 16.06 0.14 -16.48
C GLY A 92 14.89 0.42 -15.53
N PRO A 93 15.04 0.08 -14.24
CA PRO A 93 14.00 0.31 -13.24
C PRO A 93 13.44 1.75 -13.23
N PRO A 94 14.25 2.82 -13.30
CA PRO A 94 13.73 4.19 -13.26
C PRO A 94 12.86 4.56 -14.46
N GLU A 95 13.22 4.12 -15.66
CA GLU A 95 12.43 4.37 -16.87
C GLU A 95 11.09 3.64 -16.81
N ARG A 96 11.10 2.37 -16.40
CA ARG A 96 9.90 1.54 -16.25
C ARG A 96 8.96 2.07 -15.17
N TRP A 97 9.53 2.50 -14.04
CA TRP A 97 8.79 3.15 -12.96
C TRP A 97 8.09 4.43 -13.42
N ASN A 98 8.82 5.33 -14.10
CA ASN A 98 8.24 6.59 -14.57
C ASN A 98 7.18 6.38 -15.66
N TRP A 99 7.32 5.35 -16.48
CA TRP A 99 6.28 4.96 -17.44
C TRP A 99 4.99 4.55 -16.73
N TRP A 100 5.10 3.73 -15.69
CA TRP A 100 3.95 3.28 -14.91
C TRP A 100 3.30 4.43 -14.12
N ILE A 101 4.10 5.25 -13.42
CA ILE A 101 3.62 6.47 -12.74
C ILE A 101 2.90 7.41 -13.69
N GLY A 102 3.41 7.58 -14.93
CA GLY A 102 2.73 8.37 -15.95
C GLY A 102 1.36 7.81 -16.33
N SER A 103 1.23 6.48 -16.37
CA SER A 103 -0.05 5.81 -16.64
C SER A 103 -1.04 6.02 -15.50
N LEU A 104 -0.60 5.93 -14.24
CA LEU A 104 -1.41 6.22 -13.06
C LEU A 104 -1.84 7.70 -12.99
N GLU A 105 -0.94 8.63 -13.33
CA GLU A 105 -1.26 10.06 -13.43
C GLU A 105 -2.37 10.31 -14.47
N VAL A 106 -2.33 9.64 -15.62
CA VAL A 106 -3.37 9.77 -16.65
C VAL A 106 -4.71 9.20 -16.18
N ALA A 107 -4.71 8.09 -15.44
CA ALA A 107 -5.92 7.41 -15.00
C ALA A 107 -6.60 8.09 -13.81
N PHE A 108 -5.81 8.48 -12.80
CA PHE A 108 -6.30 8.89 -11.48
C PHE A 108 -5.79 10.27 -11.04
N GLY A 109 -4.65 10.71 -11.58
CA GLY A 109 -4.00 11.96 -11.21
C GLY A 109 -3.35 11.95 -9.83
N GLY A 110 -2.41 12.89 -9.60
CA GLY A 110 -1.73 13.07 -8.31
C GLY A 110 -0.63 12.05 -8.00
N TYR A 111 -0.12 11.36 -9.03
CA TYR A 111 0.99 10.42 -8.96
C TYR A 111 2.35 11.05 -9.30
N GLU A 112 2.36 12.25 -9.92
CA GLU A 112 3.61 12.99 -10.24
C GLU A 112 4.64 13.08 -9.08
N PRO A 113 4.25 13.22 -7.79
CA PRO A 113 5.20 13.27 -6.68
C PRO A 113 6.01 11.97 -6.47
N PHE A 114 5.48 10.81 -6.89
CA PHE A 114 6.14 9.51 -6.73
C PHE A 114 7.09 9.16 -7.89
N GLY A 115 7.17 10.03 -8.91
CA GLY A 115 8.10 9.84 -10.03
C GLY A 115 9.57 10.01 -9.63
N VAL A 116 10.45 9.25 -10.29
CA VAL A 116 11.91 9.42 -10.16
C VAL A 116 12.37 10.58 -11.02
N ARG A 117 12.70 11.71 -10.38
CA ARG A 117 13.16 12.94 -11.08
C ARG A 117 14.66 12.98 -11.33
N ARG A 118 15.45 12.45 -10.40
CA ARG A 118 16.93 12.40 -10.48
C ARG A 118 17.47 11.21 -9.71
N TYR A 119 18.40 10.51 -10.32
CA TYR A 119 19.26 9.52 -9.68
C TYR A 119 20.63 9.55 -10.37
N ARG A 120 21.66 9.03 -9.69
CA ARG A 120 22.95 8.79 -10.32
C ARG A 120 22.95 7.34 -10.82
N PRO A 121 23.07 7.11 -12.13
CA PRO A 121 23.29 5.78 -12.67
C PRO A 121 24.62 5.24 -12.13
#